data_AF-A0A956Z3D0-F1
#
_entry.id   AF-A0A956Z3D0-F1
#
_cell.length_a   1.000
_cell.length_b   1.000
_cell.length_c   1.000
_cell.angle_alpha   90.00
_cell.angle_beta   90.00
_cell.angle_gamma   90.00
#
_symmetry.space_group_name_H-M   'P 1'
#
loop_
_entity.id
_entity.type
_entity.pdbx_description
1 polymer ?
#
loop_
_entity_poly.entity_id
_entity_poly.type
_entity_poly.pdbx_seq_one_letter_code
_entity_poly.pdbx_strand_id
1 'polypeptide(L)'
;PQPISPASDFRELRLLDEAQHDDLLTARHGAAPARIVYPGWKIELEFLADPIFSHWLMYAPEGKPFFALEPQTNANDGFNLYAQGIDAAGVFVLEPGKTRSGECRLRLTAR
;
A
#
# COMPACT_ATOMS: atom_id res chain seq x y z
N PRO A 1 -10.25 10.15 -5.22
CA PRO A 1 -9.96 9.56 -3.89
C PRO A 1 -10.98 10.09 -2.87
N GLN A 2 -11.29 9.31 -1.85
CA GLN A 2 -12.13 9.74 -0.72
C GLN A 2 -11.24 9.92 0.52
N PRO A 3 -11.69 10.68 1.54
CA PRO A 3 -10.99 10.74 2.84
C PRO A 3 -10.80 9.34 3.44
N ILE A 4 -9.65 9.11 4.09
CA ILE A 4 -9.35 7.84 4.74
C ILE A 4 -10.32 7.56 5.89
N SER A 5 -10.76 6.32 6.03
CA SER A 5 -11.58 5.90 7.15
C SER A 5 -10.71 5.71 8.41
N PRO A 6 -11.26 5.89 9.64
CA PRO A 6 -10.51 5.60 10.86
C PRO A 6 -10.05 4.14 10.98
N ALA A 7 -10.77 3.19 10.38
CA ALA A 7 -10.42 1.76 10.44
C ALA A 7 -9.15 1.46 9.63
N SER A 8 -9.01 2.12 8.47
CA SER A 8 -7.90 1.98 7.52
C SER A 8 -6.76 2.98 7.77
N ASP A 9 -6.85 3.82 8.80
CA ASP A 9 -5.86 4.84 9.11
C ASP A 9 -4.70 4.29 9.96
N PHE A 10 -3.64 3.89 9.27
CA PHE A 10 -2.40 3.39 9.87
C PHE A 10 -1.24 4.40 9.76
N ARG A 11 -1.54 5.70 9.70
CA ARG A 11 -0.49 6.75 9.74
C ARG A 11 0.29 6.72 11.04
N GLU A 12 -0.37 6.35 12.13
CA GLU A 12 0.25 6.01 13.41
C GLU A 12 0.17 4.49 13.65
N LEU A 13 1.22 3.91 14.25
CA LEU A 13 1.23 2.49 14.56
C LEU A 13 0.10 2.13 15.53
N ARG A 14 -0.75 1.19 15.10
CA ARG A 14 -1.81 0.61 15.92
C ARG A 14 -1.94 -0.89 15.66
N LEU A 15 -2.68 -1.57 16.51
CA LEU A 15 -3.02 -2.97 16.29
C LEU A 15 -3.90 -3.10 15.05
N LEU A 16 -3.59 -4.11 14.23
CA LEU A 16 -4.54 -4.63 13.24
C LEU A 16 -5.62 -5.40 14.02
N ASP A 17 -6.87 -4.94 13.95
CA ASP A 17 -8.00 -5.60 14.59
C ASP A 17 -8.45 -6.84 13.81
N GLU A 18 -9.41 -7.58 14.36
CA GLU A 18 -9.92 -8.82 13.75
C GLU A 18 -10.98 -8.57 12.66
N ALA A 19 -11.32 -7.30 12.39
CA ALA A 19 -12.29 -6.95 11.36
C ALA A 19 -11.74 -7.19 9.96
N GLN A 20 -12.64 -7.22 8.98
CA GLN A 20 -12.22 -7.24 7.59
C GLN A 20 -11.61 -5.89 7.19
N HIS A 21 -10.44 -5.94 6.55
CA HIS A 21 -9.83 -4.84 5.81
C HIS A 21 -9.72 -5.26 4.34
N ASP A 22 -10.14 -4.39 3.43
CA ASP A 22 -10.03 -4.61 1.98
C ASP A 22 -10.05 -3.26 1.25
N ASP A 23 -9.11 -2.40 1.63
CA ASP A 23 -9.09 -1.00 1.21
C ASP A 23 -7.88 -0.70 0.32
N LEU A 24 -8.13 -0.01 -0.78
CA LEU A 24 -7.08 0.55 -1.62
C LEU A 24 -6.72 1.96 -1.15
N LEU A 25 -5.55 2.09 -0.53
CA LEU A 25 -5.02 3.34 -0.02
C LEU A 25 -4.20 4.06 -1.11
N THR A 26 -4.11 5.39 -1.01
CA THR A 26 -3.32 6.22 -1.93
C THR A 26 -2.77 7.44 -1.20
N ALA A 27 -2.08 8.33 -1.92
CA ALA A 27 -1.53 9.59 -1.39
C ALA A 27 -0.54 9.37 -0.23
N ARG A 28 0.29 8.32 -0.32
CA ARG A 28 1.35 8.07 0.66
C ARG A 28 2.27 9.29 0.77
N HIS A 29 2.47 9.75 2.00
CA HIS A 29 3.32 10.92 2.28
C HIS A 29 4.75 10.49 2.64
N GLY A 30 5.72 10.99 1.88
CA GLY A 30 7.15 10.77 2.15
C GLY A 30 7.67 9.38 1.75
N ALA A 31 8.94 9.15 2.02
CA ALA A 31 9.66 7.91 1.68
C ALA A 31 9.77 6.92 2.85
N ALA A 32 9.09 7.19 3.97
CA ALA A 32 9.15 6.35 5.16
C ALA A 32 8.52 4.97 4.88
N PRO A 33 9.13 3.85 5.30
CA PRO A 33 8.60 2.51 5.09
C PRO A 33 7.21 2.34 5.72
N ALA A 34 6.38 1.48 5.14
CA ALA A 34 5.30 0.89 5.92
C ALA A 34 5.91 -0.04 6.97
N ARG A 35 5.39 -0.04 8.18
CA ARG A 35 5.99 -0.73 9.33
C ARG A 35 5.02 -1.78 9.85
N ILE A 36 5.48 -3.02 9.93
CA ILE A 36 4.73 -4.15 10.48
C ILE A 36 5.52 -4.65 11.69
N VAL A 37 4.95 -4.48 12.89
CA VAL A 37 5.61 -4.84 14.14
C VAL A 37 5.00 -6.13 14.67
N TYR A 38 5.85 -7.10 15.02
CA TYR A 38 5.44 -8.32 15.72
C TYR A 38 6.03 -8.31 17.14
N PRO A 39 5.34 -7.74 18.14
CA PRO A 39 5.88 -7.56 19.48
C PRO A 39 6.29 -8.87 20.14
N GLY A 40 5.49 -9.92 19.96
CA GLY A 40 5.76 -11.25 20.54
C GLY A 40 7.04 -11.90 20.01
N TRP A 41 7.49 -11.51 18.82
CA TRP A 41 8.70 -12.03 18.19
C TRP A 41 9.89 -11.07 18.29
N LYS A 42 9.67 -9.86 18.85
CA LYS A 42 10.67 -8.79 18.94
C LYS A 42 11.29 -8.47 17.58
N ILE A 43 10.46 -8.43 16.54
CA ILE A 43 10.87 -8.05 15.19
C ILE A 43 9.99 -6.93 14.64
N GLU A 44 10.56 -6.20 13.69
CA GLU A 44 9.84 -5.28 12.83
C GLU A 44 10.22 -5.54 11.37
N LEU A 45 9.21 -5.51 10.49
CA LEU A 45 9.39 -5.53 9.05
C LEU A 45 9.14 -4.12 8.51
N GLU A 46 10.17 -3.53 7.90
CA GLU A 46 10.06 -2.30 7.13
C GLU A 46 9.80 -2.67 5.66
N PHE A 47 8.68 -2.21 5.12
CA PHE A 47 8.33 -2.37 3.70
C PHE A 47 8.56 -1.05 2.96
N LEU A 48 9.68 -0.98 2.25
CA LEU A 48 10.01 0.11 1.34
C LEU A 48 9.46 -0.21 -0.05
N ALA A 49 8.87 0.79 -0.69
CA ALA A 49 8.50 0.73 -2.08
C ALA A 49 8.78 2.08 -2.72
N ASP A 50 9.28 2.07 -3.95
CA ASP A 50 9.56 3.27 -4.73
C ASP A 50 8.28 4.11 -4.95
N PRO A 51 8.41 5.42 -5.20
CA PRO A 51 7.26 6.32 -5.40
C PRO A 51 6.32 5.96 -6.56
N ILE A 52 6.72 5.07 -7.47
CA ILE A 52 5.85 4.56 -8.53
C ILE A 52 4.68 3.72 -7.99
N PHE A 53 4.83 3.13 -6.81
CA PHE A 53 3.77 2.40 -6.12
C PHE A 53 2.91 3.37 -5.30
N SER A 54 2.11 4.17 -6.01
CA SER A 54 1.28 5.24 -5.43
C SER A 54 -0.01 4.75 -4.75
N HIS A 55 -0.33 3.46 -4.90
CA HIS A 55 -1.52 2.81 -4.35
C HIS A 55 -1.10 1.59 -3.55
N TRP A 56 -1.79 1.31 -2.45
CA TRP A 56 -1.46 0.20 -1.56
C TRP A 56 -2.74 -0.50 -1.13
N LEU A 57 -2.93 -1.75 -1.54
CA LEU A 57 -4.06 -2.56 -1.08
C LEU A 57 -3.72 -3.13 0.30
N MET A 58 -4.60 -2.90 1.26
CA MET A 58 -4.56 -3.53 2.57
C MET A 58 -5.69 -4.54 2.68
N TYR A 59 -5.31 -5.81 2.82
CA TYR A 59 -6.27 -6.91 2.91
C TYR A 59 -6.05 -7.70 4.20
N ALA A 60 -7.08 -7.84 5.01
CA ALA A 60 -7.10 -8.72 6.17
C ALA A 60 -8.51 -9.33 6.27
N PRO A 61 -8.69 -10.63 6.02
CA PRO A 61 -10.00 -11.26 6.15
C PRO A 61 -10.36 -11.48 7.62
N GLU A 62 -11.65 -11.35 7.95
CA GLU A 62 -12.16 -11.49 9.31
C GLU A 62 -11.75 -12.83 9.95
N GLY A 63 -11.16 -12.74 11.14
CA GLY A 63 -10.76 -13.89 11.95
C GLY A 63 -9.68 -14.79 11.33
N LYS A 64 -8.94 -14.33 10.33
CA LYS A 64 -7.85 -15.11 9.69
C LYS A 64 -6.48 -14.69 10.22
N PRO A 65 -5.53 -15.65 10.37
CA PRO A 65 -4.21 -15.38 10.94
C PRO A 65 -3.23 -14.80 9.90
N PHE A 66 -3.72 -14.07 8.91
CA PHE A 66 -2.91 -13.51 7.84
C PHE A 66 -3.51 -12.19 7.35
N PHE A 67 -2.66 -11.37 6.76
CA PHE A 67 -3.02 -10.16 6.04
C PHE A 67 -2.06 -9.98 4.86
N ALA A 68 -2.40 -9.10 3.94
CA ALA A 68 -1.57 -8.65 2.84
C ALA A 68 -1.48 -7.13 2.81
N LEU A 69 -0.32 -6.64 2.39
CA LEU A 69 -0.06 -5.24 2.12
C LEU A 69 0.64 -5.16 0.77
N GLU A 70 -0.02 -4.59 -0.22
CA GLU A 70 0.34 -4.78 -1.63
C GLU A 70 0.57 -3.43 -2.31
N PRO A 71 1.83 -3.03 -2.53
CA PRO A 71 2.15 -1.83 -3.32
C PRO A 71 1.74 -2.04 -4.79
N GLN A 72 0.96 -1.11 -5.32
CA GLN A 72 0.43 -1.11 -6.68
C GLN A 72 0.74 0.22 -7.35
N THR A 73 1.00 0.17 -8.66
CA THR A 73 1.33 1.38 -9.43
C THR A 73 0.10 2.19 -9.81
N ASN A 74 -1.08 1.58 -9.81
CA ASN A 74 -2.34 2.20 -10.18
C ASN A 74 -3.47 1.72 -9.25
N ALA A 75 -4.59 2.44 -9.31
CA ALA A 75 -5.79 2.10 -8.60
C ALA A 75 -6.49 0.87 -9.21
N ASN A 76 -7.34 0.21 -8.42
CA ASN A 76 -8.39 -0.67 -8.92
C ASN A 76 -9.18 0.08 -9.99
N ASP A 77 -9.54 -0.61 -11.07
CA ASP A 77 -10.21 -0.01 -12.23
C ASP A 77 -9.42 1.14 -12.90
N GLY A 78 -8.09 1.19 -12.69
CA GLY A 78 -7.27 2.35 -13.01
C GLY A 78 -7.35 2.82 -14.47
N PHE A 79 -7.47 1.92 -15.44
CA PHE A 79 -7.59 2.29 -16.85
C PHE A 79 -8.92 2.98 -17.18
N ASN A 80 -10.03 2.52 -16.59
CA ASN A 80 -11.34 3.15 -16.79
C ASN A 80 -11.39 4.50 -16.08
N LEU A 81 -10.86 4.60 -14.86
CA LEU A 81 -10.72 5.86 -14.14
C LEU A 81 -9.84 6.87 -14.91
N TYR A 82 -8.73 6.40 -15.48
CA TYR A 82 -7.85 7.20 -16.33
C TYR A 82 -8.58 7.69 -17.59
N ALA A 83 -9.34 6.82 -18.26
CA ALA A 83 -10.16 7.20 -19.42
C ALA A 83 -11.24 8.25 -19.07
N GLN A 84 -11.66 8.32 -17.80
CA GLN A 84 -12.55 9.35 -17.27
C GLN A 84 -11.82 10.64 -16.82
N GLY A 85 -10.50 10.73 -17.02
CA GLY A 85 -9.69 11.90 -16.66
C GLY A 85 -9.28 11.96 -15.19
N ILE A 86 -9.33 10.85 -14.46
CA ILE A 86 -8.93 10.79 -13.05
C ILE A 86 -7.44 10.40 -12.95
N ASP A 87 -6.57 11.41 -12.99
CA ASP A 87 -5.10 11.22 -12.92
C ASP A 87 -4.64 10.50 -11.63
N ALA A 88 -5.40 10.67 -10.54
CA ALA A 88 -5.16 9.99 -9.27
C ALA A 88 -5.27 8.45 -9.36
N ALA A 89 -5.71 7.91 -10.49
CA ALA A 89 -5.72 6.48 -10.77
C ALA A 89 -4.31 5.88 -10.96
N GLY A 90 -3.25 6.70 -11.11
CA GLY A 90 -1.85 6.22 -11.17
C GLY A 90 -1.44 5.53 -12.47
N VAL A 91 -2.33 5.48 -13.47
CA VAL A 91 -2.00 4.95 -14.79
C VAL A 91 -0.97 5.86 -15.47
N PHE A 92 0.03 5.25 -16.08
CA PHE A 92 0.99 5.92 -16.94
C PHE A 92 1.16 5.13 -18.23
N VAL A 93 1.45 5.85 -19.32
CA VAL A 93 1.69 5.27 -20.64
C VAL A 93 3.19 5.24 -20.91
N LEU A 94 3.68 4.13 -21.46
CA LEU A 94 5.05 4.03 -21.95
C LEU A 94 5.05 4.18 -23.47
N GLU A 95 5.75 5.20 -23.95
CA GLU A 95 6.00 5.35 -25.39
C GLU A 95 6.86 4.19 -25.93
N PRO A 96 6.82 3.91 -27.24
CA PRO A 96 7.64 2.87 -27.85
C PRO A 96 9.12 3.00 -27.46
N GLY A 97 9.71 1.90 -27.00
CA GLY A 97 11.11 1.82 -26.56
C GLY A 97 11.40 2.44 -25.19
N LYS A 98 10.38 2.88 -24.43
CA LYS A 98 10.55 3.37 -23.06
C LYS A 98 10.33 2.25 -22.04
N THR A 99 11.01 2.40 -20.90
CA THR A 99 10.92 1.51 -19.75
C THR A 99 10.69 2.33 -18.50
N ARG A 100 9.93 1.78 -17.56
CA ARG A 100 9.80 2.30 -16.19
C ARG A 100 9.91 1.13 -15.22
N SER A 101 10.56 1.35 -14.09
CA SER A 101 10.80 0.33 -13.07
C SER A 101 10.46 0.87 -11.68
N GLY A 102 10.25 -0.05 -10.75
CA GLY A 102 10.13 0.22 -9.33
C GLY A 102 10.64 -0.98 -8.54
N GLU A 103 11.25 -0.70 -7.39
CA GLU A 103 11.68 -1.70 -6.45
C GLU A 103 10.80 -1.70 -5.19
N CYS A 104 10.59 -2.90 -4.66
CA CYS A 104 10.03 -3.15 -3.34
C CYS A 104 11.09 -3.88 -2.52
N ARG A 105 11.31 -3.45 -1.27
CA ARG A 105 12.29 -4.05 -0.37
C ARG A 105 11.68 -4.27 1.00
N LEU A 106 11.83 -5.51 1.48
CA LEU A 106 11.49 -5.90 2.84
C LEU A 106 12.78 -5.96 3.67
N ARG A 107 12.83 -5.19 4.76
CA ARG A 107 13.92 -5.26 5.73
C ARG A 107 13.38 -5.74 7.06
N LEU A 108 13.96 -6.83 7.56
CA LEU A 108 13.68 -7.34 8.90
C LEU A 108 14.69 -6.75 9.89
N THR A 109 14.21 -6.21 11.00
CA THR A 109 15.03 -5.69 12.09
C THR A 109 14.62 -6.34 13.42
N ALA A 110 15.60 -6.55 14.30
CA ALA A 110 15.34 -6.93 15.68
C ALA A 110 14.92 -5.68 16.49
N ARG A 111 14.05 -5.87 17.48
CA ARG A 111 13.58 -4.86 18.41
C ARG A 111 13.98 -5.15 19.85
#